data_AF-A0A661VHT7-F1
#
_entry.id   AF-A0A661VHT7-F1
#
_cell.length_a   1.000
_cell.length_b   1.000
_cell.length_c   1.000
_cell.angle_alpha   90.00
_cell.angle_beta   90.00
_cell.angle_gamma   90.00
#
_symmetry.space_group_name_H-M   'P 1'
#
loop_
_entity.id
_entity.type
_entity.pdbx_description
1 polymer ?
#
loop_
_entity_poly.entity_id
_entity_poly.type
_entity_poly.pdbx_seq_one_letter_code
_entity_poly.pdbx_strand_id
1 'polypeptide(L)'
;MEPEEAQEWLEAIGPAGEAMEEALKEGKITEWREVMVGGTTEVTVPAGTFDQCRTIHYRAHYGYGAAEEGTAWWSLEVGWWVRLEGCKTFMGKANCYTIELVDCGRLSQGELIERLAIALQDTELWNPILAQTVRNQLQELGIEILSR
;
A
#
# COMPACT_ATOMS: atom_id res chain seq x y z
N MET A 1 -4.90 -26.69 0.75
CA MET A 1 -4.53 -26.20 2.09
C MET A 1 -5.02 -27.26 3.04
N GLU A 2 -4.09 -28.03 3.56
CA GLU A 2 -4.41 -29.15 4.44
C GLU A 2 -4.91 -28.58 5.79
N PRO A 3 -5.86 -29.24 6.47
CA PRO A 3 -6.43 -28.77 7.74
C PRO A 3 -5.39 -28.48 8.83
N GLU A 4 -4.23 -29.15 8.75
CA GLU A 4 -3.13 -29.03 9.71
C GLU A 4 -2.40 -27.69 9.59
N GLU A 5 -2.25 -27.15 8.38
CA GLU A 5 -1.62 -25.83 8.18
C GLU A 5 -2.48 -24.73 8.80
N ALA A 6 -3.81 -24.82 8.69
CA ALA A 6 -4.73 -23.84 9.29
C ALA A 6 -4.72 -23.86 10.83
N GLN A 7 -4.29 -24.96 11.45
CA GLN A 7 -4.32 -25.16 12.90
C GLN A 7 -3.09 -24.57 13.60
N GLU A 8 -1.91 -24.61 12.98
CA GLU A 8 -0.68 -23.97 13.52
C GLU A 8 -0.78 -22.43 13.57
N TRP A 9 -1.56 -21.80 12.68
CA TRP A 9 -1.75 -20.34 12.68
C TRP A 9 -2.69 -19.84 13.78
N LEU A 10 -3.64 -20.66 14.24
CA LEU A 10 -4.58 -20.29 15.29
C LEU A 10 -3.90 -20.16 16.67
N GLU A 11 -2.85 -20.94 16.92
CA GLU A 11 -2.08 -20.87 18.16
C GLU A 11 -1.28 -19.55 18.30
N ALA A 12 -0.95 -18.89 17.18
CA ALA A 12 -0.18 -17.64 17.16
C ALA A 12 -0.99 -16.39 17.57
N ILE A 13 -2.33 -16.47 17.57
CA ILE A 13 -3.23 -15.32 17.78
C ILE A 13 -3.73 -15.21 19.23
N GLY A 14 -3.42 -16.21 20.06
CA GLY A 14 -3.85 -16.26 21.46
C GLY A 14 -5.38 -16.13 21.65
N PRO A 15 -5.85 -15.81 22.87
CA PRO A 15 -7.27 -15.84 23.23
C PRO A 15 -8.17 -14.80 22.52
N ALA A 16 -7.59 -13.90 21.71
CA ALA A 16 -8.34 -12.93 20.92
C ALA A 16 -8.90 -13.52 19.60
N GLY A 17 -8.22 -14.51 19.02
CA GLY A 17 -8.68 -15.20 17.81
C GLY A 17 -9.93 -16.05 18.05
N GLU A 18 -9.94 -16.81 19.15
CA GLU A 18 -11.05 -17.70 19.52
C GLU A 18 -12.34 -16.92 19.83
N ALA A 19 -12.25 -15.80 20.57
CA ALA A 19 -13.39 -14.96 20.91
C ALA A 19 -14.01 -14.24 19.69
N MET A 20 -13.19 -13.89 18.68
CA MET A 20 -13.67 -13.31 17.43
C MET A 20 -14.43 -14.36 16.60
N GLU A 21 -13.94 -15.60 16.57
CA GLU A 21 -14.56 -16.72 15.85
C GLU A 21 -15.95 -17.08 16.42
N GLU A 22 -16.10 -17.02 17.75
CA GLU A 22 -17.38 -17.27 18.42
C GLU A 22 -18.40 -16.15 18.14
N ALA A 23 -17.98 -14.88 18.15
CA ALA A 23 -18.83 -13.74 17.80
C ALA A 23 -19.23 -13.71 16.31
N LEU A 24 -18.39 -14.25 15.41
CA LEU A 24 -18.71 -14.49 14.00
C LEU A 24 -19.78 -15.57 13.84
N LYS A 25 -19.65 -16.69 14.58
CA LYS A 25 -20.65 -17.78 14.58
C LYS A 25 -22.01 -17.32 15.10
N GLU A 26 -22.02 -16.38 16.05
CA GLU A 26 -23.23 -15.75 16.57
C GLU A 26 -23.82 -14.65 15.67
N GLY A 27 -23.17 -14.32 14.54
CA GLY A 27 -23.62 -13.29 13.60
C GLY A 27 -23.53 -11.86 14.14
N LYS A 28 -22.76 -11.63 15.20
CA LYS A 28 -22.58 -10.30 15.82
C LYS A 28 -21.53 -9.45 15.11
N ILE A 29 -20.60 -10.09 14.42
CA ILE A 29 -19.56 -9.44 13.62
C ILE A 29 -19.71 -9.94 12.18
N THR A 30 -20.00 -9.02 11.26
CA THR A 30 -20.10 -9.32 9.83
C THR A 30 -18.79 -9.00 9.10
N GLU A 31 -17.94 -8.15 9.66
CA GLU A 31 -16.68 -7.72 9.06
C GLU A 31 -15.57 -7.65 10.08
N TRP A 32 -14.38 -8.10 9.70
CA TRP A 32 -13.18 -7.97 10.52
C TRP A 32 -11.94 -7.85 9.64
N ARG A 33 -10.88 -7.32 10.24
CA ARG A 33 -9.57 -7.20 9.63
C ARG A 33 -8.50 -7.48 10.66
N GLU A 34 -7.52 -8.25 10.25
CA GLU A 34 -6.33 -8.55 11.00
C GLU A 34 -5.12 -8.05 10.21
N VAL A 35 -4.20 -7.39 10.92
CA VAL A 35 -2.99 -6.83 10.34
C VAL A 35 -1.83 -7.17 11.25
N MET A 36 -0.83 -7.86 10.70
CA MET A 36 0.42 -8.17 11.38
C MET A 36 1.57 -7.47 10.66
N VAL A 37 2.31 -6.65 11.41
CA VAL A 37 3.51 -5.97 10.90
C VAL A 37 4.70 -6.89 11.12
N GLY A 38 5.30 -7.32 10.03
CA GLY A 38 6.53 -8.12 10.01
C GLY A 38 7.80 -7.27 10.06
N GLY A 39 8.91 -7.90 9.69
CA GLY A 39 10.21 -7.25 9.59
C GLY A 39 10.34 -6.29 8.39
N THR A 40 11.55 -5.78 8.22
CA THR A 40 11.94 -5.04 7.01
C THR A 40 12.60 -5.97 6.00
N THR A 41 12.26 -5.81 4.72
CA THR A 41 12.85 -6.57 3.61
C THR A 41 13.14 -5.65 2.43
N GLU A 42 14.11 -6.05 1.62
CA GLU A 42 14.32 -5.46 0.30
C GLU A 42 13.21 -5.92 -0.65
N VAL A 43 12.70 -5.01 -1.49
CA VAL A 43 11.69 -5.28 -2.51
C VAL A 43 12.10 -4.60 -3.81
N THR A 44 12.23 -5.41 -4.87
CA THR A 44 12.43 -4.92 -6.24
C THR A 44 11.10 -4.94 -7.00
N VAL A 45 10.75 -3.80 -7.59
CA VAL A 45 9.61 -3.59 -8.48
C VAL A 45 10.07 -2.78 -9.70
N PRO A 46 9.26 -2.62 -10.76
CA PRO A 46 9.66 -1.84 -11.94
C PRO A 46 10.06 -0.40 -11.66
N ALA A 47 9.57 0.19 -10.55
CA ALA A 47 9.95 1.54 -10.11
C ALA A 47 11.37 1.63 -9.51
N GLY A 48 11.96 0.50 -9.11
CA GLY A 48 13.27 0.47 -8.45
C GLY A 48 13.37 -0.61 -7.37
N THR A 49 14.47 -0.56 -6.62
CA THR A 49 14.70 -1.42 -5.45
C THR A 49 14.62 -0.57 -4.19
N PHE A 50 13.84 -1.04 -3.23
CA PHE A 50 13.63 -0.40 -1.93
C PHE A 50 14.14 -1.33 -0.84
N ASP A 51 15.17 -0.92 -0.10
CA ASP A 51 15.95 -1.76 0.81
C ASP A 51 15.32 -1.93 2.22
N GLN A 52 14.40 -1.03 2.60
CA GLN A 52 13.79 -1.00 3.93
C GLN A 52 12.25 -1.02 3.90
N CYS A 53 11.66 -1.93 3.14
CA CYS A 53 10.20 -2.08 3.12
C CYS A 53 9.70 -2.85 4.34
N ARG A 54 8.75 -2.26 5.08
CA ARG A 54 8.03 -2.99 6.15
C ARG A 54 7.04 -3.96 5.52
N THR A 55 7.15 -5.23 5.88
CA THR A 55 6.20 -6.26 5.47
C THR A 55 4.97 -6.18 6.35
N ILE A 56 3.79 -6.25 5.74
CA ILE A 56 2.50 -6.24 6.44
C ILE A 56 1.68 -7.38 5.90
N HIS A 57 1.38 -8.36 6.75
CA HIS A 57 0.44 -9.43 6.43
C HIS A 57 -0.95 -8.98 6.86
N TYR A 58 -1.93 -9.20 6.00
CA TYR A 58 -3.31 -8.82 6.29
C TYR A 58 -4.27 -9.96 5.97
N ARG A 59 -5.36 -9.98 6.73
CA ARG A 59 -6.53 -10.81 6.46
C ARG A 59 -7.78 -9.98 6.72
N ALA A 60 -8.75 -10.09 5.86
CA ALA A 60 -10.02 -9.40 5.97
C ALA A 60 -11.15 -10.35 5.64
N HIS A 61 -12.25 -10.23 6.39
CA HIS A 61 -13.51 -10.84 6.03
C HIS A 61 -14.57 -9.76 5.89
N TYR A 62 -15.39 -9.87 4.86
CA TYR A 62 -16.44 -8.93 4.53
C TYR A 62 -17.81 -9.60 4.69
N GLY A 63 -18.84 -8.83 5.07
CA GLY A 63 -20.16 -9.33 5.49
C GLY A 63 -20.97 -10.11 4.45
N TYR A 64 -20.45 -10.22 3.23
CA TYR A 64 -21.03 -10.96 2.12
C TYR A 64 -20.30 -12.30 1.85
N GLY A 65 -19.48 -12.78 2.79
CA GLY A 65 -18.74 -14.05 2.64
C GLY A 65 -17.57 -13.93 1.66
N ALA A 66 -17.05 -12.72 1.47
CA ALA A 66 -15.75 -12.54 0.87
C ALA A 66 -14.66 -12.51 1.94
N ALA A 67 -13.56 -13.15 1.65
CA ALA A 67 -12.34 -13.08 2.44
C ALA A 67 -11.20 -12.59 1.56
N GLU A 68 -10.22 -11.94 2.15
CA GLU A 68 -9.02 -11.47 1.48
C GLU A 68 -7.84 -11.67 2.40
N GLU A 69 -6.73 -12.15 1.86
CA GLU A 69 -5.50 -12.29 2.60
C GLU A 69 -4.30 -12.01 1.70
N GLY A 70 -3.22 -11.52 2.28
CA GLY A 70 -2.05 -11.18 1.50
C GLY A 70 -0.94 -10.52 2.29
N THR A 71 0.03 -10.02 1.53
CA THR A 71 1.19 -9.29 2.03
C THR A 71 1.33 -7.97 1.28
N ALA A 72 1.58 -6.89 2.01
CA ALA A 72 1.87 -5.58 1.48
C ALA A 72 3.25 -5.13 1.97
N TRP A 73 3.94 -4.36 1.14
CA TRP A 73 5.27 -3.84 1.44
C TRP A 73 5.23 -2.32 1.43
N TRP A 74 5.48 -1.69 2.59
CA TRP A 74 5.49 -0.25 2.75
C TRP A 74 6.91 0.30 2.74
N SER A 75 7.20 1.24 1.84
CA SER A 75 8.46 1.99 1.88
C SER A 75 8.30 3.28 2.68
N LEU A 76 9.14 3.47 3.70
CA LEU A 76 9.20 4.75 4.42
C LEU A 76 9.79 5.87 3.55
N GLU A 77 10.68 5.53 2.62
CA GLU A 77 11.31 6.48 1.69
C GLU A 77 10.26 7.16 0.80
N VAL A 78 9.33 6.38 0.26
CA VAL A 78 8.26 6.88 -0.61
C VAL A 78 7.02 7.29 0.20
N GLY A 79 6.86 6.76 1.41
CA GLY A 79 5.64 6.93 2.20
C GLY A 79 4.42 6.26 1.56
N TRP A 80 4.62 5.14 0.86
CA TRP A 80 3.56 4.41 0.16
C TRP A 80 3.85 2.90 0.04
N TRP A 81 2.83 2.15 -0.41
CA TRP A 81 2.95 0.73 -0.76
C TRP A 81 3.75 0.56 -2.04
N VAL A 82 4.85 -0.20 -1.99
CA VAL A 82 5.65 -0.50 -3.18
C VAL A 82 5.16 -1.74 -3.93
N ARG A 83 4.52 -2.67 -3.20
CA ARG A 83 3.90 -3.89 -3.72
C ARG A 83 2.80 -4.35 -2.78
N LEU A 84 1.76 -4.97 -3.34
CA LEU A 84 0.76 -5.74 -2.64
C LEU A 84 0.55 -7.05 -3.39
N GLU A 85 0.47 -8.12 -2.65
CA GLU A 85 0.09 -9.43 -3.13
C GLU A 85 -1.01 -9.97 -2.25
N GLY A 86 -1.96 -10.68 -2.85
CA GLY A 86 -3.01 -11.29 -2.08
C GLY A 86 -3.97 -12.09 -2.94
N CYS A 87 -4.91 -12.74 -2.28
CA CYS A 87 -5.99 -13.47 -2.91
C CYS A 87 -7.31 -13.09 -2.25
N LYS A 88 -8.28 -12.74 -3.08
CA LYS A 88 -9.65 -12.49 -2.67
C LYS A 88 -10.52 -13.69 -2.99
N THR A 89 -11.10 -14.29 -1.96
CA THR A 89 -12.02 -15.42 -2.07
C THR A 89 -13.45 -14.94 -1.95
N PHE A 90 -14.32 -15.29 -2.90
CA PHE A 90 -15.75 -15.04 -2.84
C PHE A 90 -16.51 -16.18 -3.49
N MET A 91 -17.56 -16.69 -2.83
CA MET A 91 -18.38 -17.81 -3.34
C MET A 91 -17.53 -19.03 -3.76
N GLY A 92 -16.51 -19.35 -2.97
CA GLY A 92 -15.58 -20.47 -3.24
C GLY A 92 -14.60 -20.23 -4.38
N LYS A 93 -14.56 -19.03 -4.98
CA LYS A 93 -13.60 -18.67 -6.03
C LYS A 93 -12.54 -17.73 -5.47
N ALA A 94 -11.27 -18.09 -5.63
CA ALA A 94 -10.13 -17.24 -5.28
C ALA A 94 -9.63 -16.50 -6.54
N ASN A 95 -9.47 -15.19 -6.43
CA ASN A 95 -8.81 -14.34 -7.42
C ASN A 95 -7.58 -13.71 -6.78
N CYS A 96 -6.39 -14.09 -7.27
CA CYS A 96 -5.14 -13.53 -6.77
C CYS A 96 -4.72 -12.31 -7.57
N TYR A 97 -4.03 -11.39 -6.91
CA TYR A 97 -3.55 -10.15 -7.49
C TYR A 97 -2.13 -9.84 -7.04
N THR A 98 -1.46 -9.07 -7.89
CA THR A 98 -0.25 -8.34 -7.58
C THR A 98 -0.46 -6.92 -8.04
N ILE A 99 -0.21 -5.95 -7.16
CA ILE A 99 -0.27 -4.52 -7.46
C ILE A 99 1.08 -3.95 -7.06
N GLU A 100 1.79 -3.36 -8.01
CA GLU A 100 3.07 -2.71 -7.77
C GLU A 100 2.91 -1.19 -7.75
N LEU A 101 3.91 -0.48 -7.22
CA LEU A 101 3.89 0.98 -7.12
C LEU A 101 3.51 1.67 -8.44
N VAL A 102 3.99 1.12 -9.56
CA VAL A 102 3.71 1.63 -10.90
C VAL A 102 2.24 1.50 -11.31
N ASP A 103 1.51 0.52 -10.75
CA ASP A 103 0.08 0.28 -11.01
C ASP A 103 -0.82 1.24 -10.24
N CYS A 104 -0.34 1.78 -9.11
CA CYS A 104 -1.07 2.75 -8.28
C CYS A 104 -1.13 4.17 -8.87
N GLY A 105 -0.63 4.36 -10.09
CA GLY A 105 -0.72 5.61 -10.83
C GLY A 105 0.64 6.28 -10.98
N ARG A 106 1.29 6.05 -12.11
CA ARG A 106 2.35 6.92 -12.60
C ARG A 106 1.70 8.15 -13.22
N LEU A 107 1.94 9.35 -12.67
CA LEU A 107 1.82 10.55 -13.48
C LEU A 107 2.82 10.40 -14.62
N SER A 108 2.38 10.55 -15.87
CA SER A 108 3.32 10.70 -16.96
C SER A 108 4.27 11.86 -16.62
N GLN A 109 5.51 11.83 -17.13
CA GLN A 109 6.46 12.89 -16.85
C GLN A 109 5.89 14.28 -17.23
N GLY A 110 5.09 14.34 -18.30
CA GLY A 110 4.35 15.54 -18.69
C GLY A 110 3.34 15.99 -17.63
N GLU A 111 2.50 15.10 -17.12
CA GLU A 111 1.50 15.43 -16.08
C GLU A 111 2.15 15.83 -14.75
N LEU A 112 3.26 15.19 -14.38
CA LEU A 112 4.05 15.58 -13.20
C LEU A 112 4.58 17.00 -13.37
N ILE A 113 5.24 17.29 -14.50
CA ILE A 113 5.80 18.62 -14.79
C ILE A 113 4.69 19.67 -14.83
N GLU A 114 3.55 19.37 -15.46
CA GLU A 114 2.42 20.30 -15.55
C GLU A 114 1.85 20.63 -14.17
N ARG A 115 1.60 19.63 -13.32
CA ARG A 115 1.09 19.85 -11.96
C ARG A 115 2.07 20.61 -11.09
N LEU A 116 3.36 20.29 -11.17
CA LEU A 116 4.40 21.02 -10.46
C LEU A 116 4.55 22.46 -10.98
N ALA A 117 4.42 22.69 -12.28
CA ALA A 117 4.44 24.02 -12.88
C ALA A 117 3.28 24.89 -12.35
N ILE A 118 2.06 24.34 -12.31
CA ILE A 118 0.89 25.03 -11.76
C ILE A 118 1.11 25.37 -10.29
N ALA A 119 1.55 24.39 -9.48
CA ALA A 119 1.81 24.62 -8.05
C ALA A 119 2.90 25.67 -7.82
N LEU A 120 3.94 25.72 -8.67
CA LEU A 120 4.99 26.73 -8.60
C LEU A 120 4.51 28.11 -9.01
N GLN A 121 3.67 28.22 -10.05
CA GLN A 121 3.05 29.48 -10.45
C GLN A 121 2.19 30.04 -9.33
N ASP A 122 1.35 29.20 -8.71
CA ASP A 122 0.54 29.60 -7.57
C ASP A 122 1.44 30.05 -6.42
N THR A 123 2.53 29.31 -6.13
CA THR A 123 3.52 29.66 -5.11
C THR A 123 4.21 30.99 -5.38
N GLU A 124 4.52 31.29 -6.63
CA GLU A 124 5.20 32.51 -7.03
C GLU A 124 4.37 33.77 -6.73
N LEU A 125 3.04 33.67 -6.78
CA LEU A 125 2.13 34.77 -6.46
C LEU A 125 2.19 35.21 -4.99
N TRP A 126 2.43 34.29 -4.05
CA TRP A 126 2.45 34.60 -2.61
C TRP A 126 3.84 34.51 -1.97
N ASN A 127 4.78 33.78 -2.58
CA ASN A 127 6.15 33.67 -2.12
C ASN A 127 7.14 33.34 -3.27
N PRO A 128 7.63 34.37 -3.99
CA PRO A 128 8.51 34.19 -5.14
C PRO A 128 9.88 33.58 -4.77
N ILE A 129 10.38 33.83 -3.55
CA ILE A 129 11.65 33.28 -3.08
C ILE A 129 11.52 31.77 -2.88
N LEU A 130 10.42 31.31 -2.29
CA LEU A 130 10.14 29.88 -2.12
C LEU A 130 9.96 29.19 -3.47
N ALA A 131 9.19 29.78 -4.39
CA ALA A 131 8.99 29.24 -5.74
C ALA A 131 10.33 29.06 -6.48
N GLN A 132 11.22 30.05 -6.42
CA GLN A 132 12.54 29.96 -7.02
C GLN A 132 13.43 28.89 -6.35
N THR A 133 13.36 28.77 -5.03
CA THR A 133 14.11 27.74 -4.27
C THR A 133 13.68 26.34 -4.71
N VAL A 134 12.38 26.10 -4.80
CA VAL A 134 11.82 24.81 -5.23
C VAL A 134 12.17 24.52 -6.70
N ARG A 135 12.13 25.52 -7.59
CA ARG A 135 12.58 25.35 -8.99
C ARG A 135 14.03 24.87 -9.07
N ASN A 136 14.93 25.48 -8.31
CA ASN A 136 16.34 25.09 -8.31
C ASN A 136 16.52 23.64 -7.83
N GLN A 137 15.81 23.25 -6.77
CA GLN A 137 15.84 21.87 -6.25
C GLN A 137 15.31 20.85 -7.26
N LEU A 138 14.24 21.17 -7.98
CA LEU A 138 13.71 20.31 -9.02
C LEU A 138 14.70 20.16 -10.19
N GLN A 139 15.38 21.24 -10.56
CA GLN A 139 16.41 21.21 -11.60
C GLN A 139 17.62 20.36 -11.19
N GLU A 140 18.04 20.40 -9.92
CA GLU A 140 19.08 19.52 -9.36
C GLU A 140 18.68 18.03 -9.45
N LEU A 141 17.38 17.73 -9.37
CA LEU A 141 16.82 16.39 -9.56
C LEU A 141 16.60 16.01 -11.03
N GLY A 142 16.99 16.87 -11.98
CA GLY A 142 16.81 16.65 -13.42
C GLY A 142 15.37 16.88 -13.90
N ILE A 143 14.53 17.54 -13.11
CA ILE A 143 13.15 17.90 -13.46
C ILE A 143 13.14 19.38 -13.87
N GLU A 144 13.15 19.62 -15.18
CA GLU A 144 13.06 20.97 -15.73
C GLU A 144 11.60 21.44 -15.80
N ILE A 145 11.29 22.53 -15.09
CA ILE A 145 9.99 23.19 -15.13
C ILE A 145 10.16 24.57 -15.77
N LEU A 146 9.78 24.67 -17.04
CA LEU A 146 9.83 25.91 -17.79
C LEU A 146 8.80 26.91 -17.24
N SER A 147 9.26 28.11 -16.92
CA SER A 147 8.37 29.26 -16.73
C SER A 147 7.62 29.50 -18.04
N ARG A 148 6.30 29.58 -17.99
CA ARG A 148 5.53 30.23 -19.06
C ARG A 148 5.54 31.73 -18.86
#